data_AF-A0A8C1WPM3-F1
#
_entry.id   AF-A0A8C1WPM3-F1
#
_cell.length_a   1.000
_cell.length_b   1.000
_cell.length_c   1.000
_cell.angle_alpha   90.00
_cell.angle_beta   90.00
_cell.angle_gamma   90.00
#
_symmetry.space_group_name_H-M   'P 1'
#
loop_
_entity.id
_entity.type
_entity.pdbx_description
1 polymer ?
#
loop_
_entity_poly.entity_id
_entity_poly.type
_entity_poly.pdbx_seq_one_letter_code
_entity_poly.pdbx_strand_id
1 'polypeptide(L)'
;IMGLTSDPNYRKLEQWYKSSAGNLNMRQMFDADQDRFSKFSLQLTTDDGDILLDYSKNLINEEVLRMLFDMARSVGVEAAREKMFAGEKINFTEGRAVLHTALRNRSNTPIMVDGKDVMPDVNGVLEQMKGFCHRVRSGEWKGFSGKAITDVVNIGIGGSDLGPLMVTEALKPYSKGGPNVWFVSNIDGTHMAKTLAQLNAETTLFIIASKTFTTQETITNAETAKEWFLRAAKDTSAVAKHFVALSTNAPKVKDFGIDTNNMFEFWDVSIPCIIIYYSSSWCSLDGKHNCSMPLYKISITVHCSL
;
A
#
# COMPACT_ATOMS: atom_id res chain seq x y z
N ILE A 1 17.45 -26.70 3.72
CA ILE A 1 17.35 -25.97 2.44
C ILE A 1 18.77 -25.79 1.94
N MET A 2 19.10 -26.32 0.76
CA MET A 2 20.41 -26.11 0.14
C MET A 2 20.51 -24.62 -0.21
N GLY A 3 21.59 -23.95 0.20
CA GLY A 3 21.78 -22.52 -0.07
C GLY A 3 21.95 -22.27 -1.57
N LEU A 4 21.70 -21.04 -2.02
CA LEU A 4 21.76 -20.69 -3.45
C LEU A 4 23.08 -21.13 -4.13
N THR A 5 24.22 -20.94 -3.47
CA THR A 5 25.55 -21.26 -4.03
C THR A 5 25.85 -22.77 -4.11
N SER A 6 25.07 -23.61 -3.44
CA SER A 6 25.15 -25.06 -3.56
C SER A 6 24.14 -25.65 -4.54
N ASP A 7 23.17 -24.87 -5.02
CA ASP A 7 22.22 -25.31 -6.04
C ASP A 7 22.92 -25.59 -7.39
N PRO A 8 22.71 -26.78 -8.00
CA PRO A 8 23.35 -27.13 -9.27
C PRO A 8 22.98 -26.20 -10.45
N ASN A 9 21.74 -25.67 -10.49
CA ASN A 9 21.31 -24.76 -11.55
C ASN A 9 21.95 -23.38 -11.39
N TYR A 10 22.09 -22.90 -10.16
CA TYR A 10 22.90 -21.70 -9.88
C TYR A 10 24.35 -21.89 -10.35
N ARG A 11 24.99 -23.02 -9.99
CA ARG A 11 26.38 -23.29 -10.39
C ARG A 11 26.54 -23.37 -11.91
N LYS A 12 25.57 -23.97 -12.60
CA LYS A 12 25.53 -24.01 -14.07
C LYS A 12 25.43 -22.61 -14.67
N LEU A 13 24.54 -21.77 -14.15
CA LEU A 13 24.40 -20.37 -14.59
C LEU A 13 25.67 -19.57 -14.32
N GLU A 14 26.29 -19.74 -13.15
CA GLU A 14 27.55 -19.08 -12.79
C GLU A 14 28.70 -19.52 -13.70
N GLN A 15 28.81 -20.81 -14.02
CA GLN A 15 29.80 -21.33 -14.95
C GLN A 15 29.60 -20.76 -16.36
N TRP A 16 28.36 -20.73 -16.84
CA TRP A 16 28.02 -20.12 -18.13
C TRP A 16 28.37 -18.62 -18.14
N TYR A 17 28.07 -17.90 -17.06
CA TYR A 17 28.40 -16.49 -16.93
C TYR A 17 29.91 -16.27 -17.07
N LYS A 18 30.72 -17.04 -16.33
CA LYS A 18 32.19 -16.94 -16.37
C LYS A 18 32.77 -17.27 -17.75
N SER A 19 32.18 -18.19 -18.50
CA SER A 19 32.70 -18.60 -19.80
C SER A 19 32.19 -17.76 -20.98
N SER A 20 30.99 -17.20 -20.88
CA SER A 20 30.24 -16.72 -22.05
C SER A 20 29.64 -15.33 -21.91
N ALA A 21 29.44 -14.81 -20.69
CA ALA A 21 28.76 -13.51 -20.52
C ALA A 21 29.53 -12.33 -21.15
N GLY A 22 30.86 -12.42 -21.23
CA GLY A 22 31.71 -11.41 -21.89
C GLY A 22 31.45 -11.27 -23.40
N ASN A 23 30.81 -12.26 -24.02
CA ASN A 23 30.43 -12.23 -25.44
C ASN A 23 29.06 -11.59 -25.67
N LEU A 24 28.31 -11.29 -24.61
CA LEU A 24 27.01 -10.65 -24.76
C LEU A 24 27.19 -9.18 -25.10
N ASN A 25 26.66 -8.78 -26.25
CA ASN A 25 26.64 -7.39 -26.69
C ASN A 25 25.22 -7.02 -27.13
N MET A 26 24.62 -6.04 -26.46
CA MET A 26 23.22 -5.67 -26.69
C MET A 26 22.93 -5.37 -28.17
N ARG A 27 23.78 -4.56 -28.81
CA ARG A 27 23.58 -4.15 -30.20
C ARG A 27 23.64 -5.36 -31.13
N GLN A 28 24.69 -6.18 -31.00
CA GLN A 28 24.84 -7.39 -31.81
C GLN A 28 23.68 -8.38 -31.61
N MET A 29 23.16 -8.49 -30.38
CA MET A 29 22.03 -9.37 -30.07
C MET A 29 20.72 -8.92 -30.74
N PHE A 30 20.51 -7.61 -30.90
CA PHE A 30 19.38 -7.08 -31.69
C PHE A 30 19.63 -7.20 -33.20
N ASP A 31 20.85 -6.92 -33.65
CA ASP A 31 21.21 -7.06 -35.07
C ASP A 31 21.04 -8.51 -35.55
N ALA A 32 21.41 -9.47 -34.71
CA ALA A 32 21.35 -10.90 -34.99
C ALA A 32 19.95 -11.54 -34.83
N ASP A 33 19.03 -10.89 -34.10
CA ASP A 33 17.68 -11.41 -33.85
C ASP A 33 16.64 -10.29 -33.99
N GLN A 34 16.07 -10.17 -35.19
CA GLN A 34 15.06 -9.15 -35.50
C GLN A 34 13.76 -9.33 -34.68
N ASP A 35 13.49 -10.55 -34.18
CA ASP A 35 12.32 -10.86 -33.36
C ASP A 35 12.60 -10.74 -31.85
N ARG A 36 13.79 -10.25 -31.46
CA ARG A 36 14.21 -10.17 -30.06
C ARG A 36 13.22 -9.42 -29.17
N PHE A 37 12.65 -8.31 -29.65
CA PHE A 37 11.64 -7.59 -28.88
C PHE A 37 10.44 -8.51 -28.55
N SER A 38 9.89 -9.18 -29.56
CA SER A 38 8.73 -10.06 -29.41
C SER A 38 9.03 -11.27 -28.50
N LYS A 39 10.23 -11.84 -28.57
CA LYS A 39 10.64 -12.98 -27.74
C LYS A 39 10.90 -12.60 -26.26
N PHE A 40 11.36 -11.37 -26.02
CA PHE A 40 11.78 -10.89 -24.70
C PHE A 40 10.92 -9.72 -24.22
N SER A 41 9.63 -9.75 -24.55
CA SER A 41 8.63 -8.87 -23.98
C SER A 41 7.38 -9.66 -23.59
N LEU A 42 6.58 -9.10 -22.69
CA LEU A 42 5.27 -9.63 -22.33
C LEU A 42 4.26 -8.49 -22.38
N GLN A 43 3.23 -8.67 -23.20
CA GLN A 43 2.05 -7.82 -23.22
C GLN A 43 1.04 -8.40 -22.23
N LEU A 44 0.72 -7.65 -21.18
CA LEU A 44 -0.31 -8.00 -20.21
C LEU A 44 -1.52 -7.11 -20.45
N THR A 45 -2.59 -7.68 -20.97
CA THR A 45 -3.87 -6.97 -21.10
C THR A 45 -4.67 -7.16 -19.83
N THR A 46 -5.05 -6.04 -19.20
CA THR A 46 -5.96 -6.00 -18.06
C THR A 46 -7.26 -5.32 -18.50
N ASP A 47 -8.33 -5.50 -17.72
CA ASP A 47 -9.62 -4.87 -18.01
C ASP A 47 -9.52 -3.32 -18.06
N ASP A 48 -8.52 -2.75 -17.39
CA ASP A 48 -8.30 -1.31 -17.24
C ASP A 48 -7.16 -0.77 -18.12
N GLY A 49 -6.58 -1.61 -18.97
CA GLY A 49 -5.54 -1.21 -19.92
C GLY A 49 -4.37 -2.19 -20.00
N ASP A 50 -3.45 -1.81 -20.87
CA ASP A 50 -2.32 -2.64 -21.30
C ASP A 50 -1.05 -2.31 -20.54
N ILE A 51 -0.30 -3.33 -20.13
CA ILE A 51 1.04 -3.21 -19.54
C ILE A 51 2.03 -3.97 -20.41
N LEU A 52 2.96 -3.25 -21.02
CA LEU A 52 4.09 -3.82 -21.75
C LEU A 52 5.30 -3.96 -20.83
N LEU A 53 5.69 -5.20 -20.53
CA LEU A 53 6.96 -5.51 -19.89
C LEU A 53 8.00 -5.84 -20.97
N ASP A 54 8.72 -4.83 -21.46
CA ASP A 54 9.85 -5.02 -22.38
C ASP A 54 11.14 -5.28 -21.58
N TYR A 55 11.62 -6.53 -21.61
CA TYR A 55 12.88 -6.93 -21.01
C TYR A 55 13.94 -7.33 -22.06
N SER A 56 13.71 -7.00 -23.33
CA SER A 56 14.59 -7.33 -24.47
C SER A 56 15.96 -6.65 -24.42
N LYS A 57 16.04 -5.51 -23.72
CA LYS A 57 17.27 -4.72 -23.53
C LYS A 57 18.11 -5.19 -22.34
N ASN A 58 17.91 -6.42 -21.87
CA ASN A 58 18.76 -7.07 -20.87
C ASN A 58 19.80 -7.99 -21.53
N LEU A 59 20.97 -8.15 -20.90
CA LEU A 59 22.05 -9.03 -21.34
C LEU A 59 21.67 -10.50 -21.07
N ILE A 60 20.65 -10.97 -21.78
CA ILE A 60 20.09 -12.32 -21.69
C ILE A 60 19.81 -12.83 -23.11
N ASN A 61 19.98 -14.13 -23.30
CA ASN A 61 19.51 -14.85 -24.49
C ASN A 61 18.56 -15.98 -24.03
N GLU A 62 18.05 -16.77 -24.98
CA GLU A 62 17.08 -17.83 -24.69
C GLU A 62 17.67 -18.90 -23.74
N GLU A 63 18.96 -19.20 -23.87
CA GLU A 63 19.67 -20.14 -23.00
C GLU A 63 19.74 -19.63 -21.56
N VAL A 64 20.12 -18.36 -21.37
CA VAL A 64 20.19 -17.71 -20.05
C VAL A 64 18.81 -17.68 -19.40
N LEU A 65 17.77 -17.30 -20.15
CA LEU A 65 16.42 -17.24 -19.61
C LEU A 65 15.92 -18.62 -19.16
N ARG A 66 16.21 -19.67 -19.95
CA ARG A 66 15.94 -21.06 -19.54
C ARG A 66 16.66 -21.42 -18.24
N MET A 67 17.96 -21.12 -18.12
CA MET A 67 18.73 -21.41 -16.89
C MET A 67 18.20 -20.64 -15.68
N LEU A 68 17.76 -19.39 -15.85
CA LEU A 68 17.14 -18.61 -14.78
C LEU A 68 15.82 -19.24 -14.32
N PHE A 69 14.98 -19.72 -15.23
CA PHE A 69 13.74 -20.43 -14.87
C PHE A 69 14.01 -21.79 -14.23
N ASP A 70 14.99 -22.55 -14.71
CA ASP A 70 15.39 -23.82 -14.09
C ASP A 70 15.86 -23.60 -12.65
N MET A 71 16.64 -22.54 -12.40
CA MET A 71 17.06 -22.14 -11.06
C MET A 71 15.87 -21.69 -10.19
N ALA A 72 14.94 -20.89 -10.72
CA ALA A 72 13.74 -20.48 -9.98
C ALA A 72 12.88 -21.68 -9.54
N ARG A 73 12.75 -22.69 -10.40
CA ARG A 73 12.07 -23.95 -10.05
C ARG A 73 12.84 -24.74 -9.00
N SER A 74 14.17 -24.87 -9.12
CA SER A 74 14.95 -25.69 -8.19
C SER A 74 15.03 -25.11 -6.78
N VAL A 75 15.02 -23.78 -6.65
CA VAL A 75 14.94 -23.11 -5.33
C VAL A 75 13.51 -23.04 -4.77
N GLY A 76 12.52 -23.56 -5.51
CA GLY A 76 11.15 -23.74 -5.03
C GLY A 76 10.31 -22.47 -5.00
N VAL A 77 10.53 -21.52 -5.93
CA VAL A 77 9.75 -20.26 -6.00
C VAL A 77 8.24 -20.51 -6.06
N GLU A 78 7.80 -21.47 -6.89
CA GLU A 78 6.37 -21.79 -7.04
C GLU A 78 5.77 -22.33 -5.75
N ALA A 79 6.45 -23.27 -5.09
CA ALA A 79 6.01 -23.79 -3.80
C ALA A 79 5.98 -22.68 -2.72
N ALA A 80 7.00 -21.83 -2.65
CA ALA A 80 7.03 -20.70 -1.71
C ALA A 80 5.90 -19.68 -1.97
N ARG A 81 5.56 -19.43 -3.24
CA ARG A 81 4.40 -18.62 -3.62
C ARG A 81 3.12 -19.23 -3.10
N GLU A 82 2.86 -20.52 -3.34
CA GLU A 82 1.63 -21.17 -2.87
C GLU A 82 1.49 -21.09 -1.34
N LYS A 83 2.59 -21.31 -0.60
CA LYS A 83 2.62 -21.14 0.86
C LYS A 83 2.22 -19.74 1.31
N MET A 84 2.70 -18.71 0.61
CA MET A 84 2.33 -17.32 0.89
C MET A 84 0.83 -17.10 0.68
N PHE A 85 0.29 -17.51 -0.46
CA PHE A 85 -1.13 -17.33 -0.78
C PHE A 85 -2.06 -18.16 0.12
N ALA A 86 -1.60 -19.31 0.60
CA ALA A 86 -2.34 -20.18 1.54
C ALA A 86 -2.33 -19.68 3.00
N GLY A 87 -1.57 -18.62 3.32
CA GLY A 87 -1.48 -18.11 4.69
C GLY A 87 -0.54 -18.89 5.61
N GLU A 88 0.38 -19.68 5.05
CA GLU A 88 1.40 -20.35 5.86
C GLU A 88 2.35 -19.33 6.53
N LYS A 89 2.93 -19.75 7.66
CA LYS A 89 3.87 -18.92 8.46
C LYS A 89 5.27 -18.84 7.84
N ILE A 90 5.35 -18.27 6.64
CA ILE A 90 6.59 -18.16 5.87
C ILE A 90 7.57 -17.10 6.41
N ASN A 91 7.10 -16.15 7.23
CA ASN A 91 7.98 -15.33 8.06
C ASN A 91 8.39 -16.15 9.29
N PHE A 92 9.38 -17.02 9.08
CA PHE A 92 9.78 -18.05 10.04
C PHE A 92 10.50 -17.49 11.27
N THR A 93 11.13 -16.31 11.19
CA THR A 93 11.81 -15.68 12.35
C THR A 93 10.82 -15.13 13.36
N GLU A 94 9.65 -14.68 12.90
CA GLU A 94 8.58 -14.15 13.77
C GLU A 94 7.41 -15.12 13.93
N GLY A 95 7.42 -16.27 13.24
CA GLY A 95 6.33 -17.23 13.25
C GLY A 95 5.02 -16.68 12.68
N ARG A 96 5.08 -15.85 11.63
CA ARG A 96 3.93 -15.12 11.07
C ARG A 96 3.63 -15.49 9.62
N ALA A 97 2.35 -15.43 9.26
CA ALA A 97 1.94 -15.47 7.85
C ALA A 97 2.23 -14.12 7.16
N VAL A 98 2.26 -14.10 5.82
CA VAL A 98 2.54 -12.92 5.01
C VAL A 98 1.42 -12.76 3.97
N LEU A 99 0.44 -11.89 4.23
CA LEU A 99 -0.86 -11.90 3.53
C LEU A 99 -1.31 -10.53 3.01
N HIS A 100 -0.39 -9.76 2.46
CA HIS A 100 -0.76 -8.53 1.74
C HIS A 100 -1.66 -8.79 0.52
N THR A 101 -1.65 -10.01 -0.02
CA THR A 101 -2.57 -10.46 -1.08
C THR A 101 -4.01 -10.54 -0.60
N ALA A 102 -4.26 -10.93 0.65
CA ALA A 102 -5.60 -10.99 1.24
C ALA A 102 -6.28 -9.62 1.28
N LEU A 103 -5.51 -8.55 1.54
CA LEU A 103 -6.01 -7.17 1.63
C LEU A 103 -6.60 -6.65 0.30
N ARG A 104 -6.21 -7.26 -0.82
CA ARG A 104 -6.67 -6.93 -2.16
C ARG A 104 -7.33 -8.12 -2.86
N ASN A 105 -7.73 -9.15 -2.11
CA ASN A 105 -8.41 -10.32 -2.64
C ASN A 105 -9.86 -9.96 -2.98
N ARG A 106 -10.09 -9.47 -4.20
CA ARG A 106 -11.44 -9.09 -4.67
C ARG A 106 -12.37 -10.27 -4.92
N SER A 107 -11.82 -11.48 -5.05
CA SER A 107 -12.62 -12.70 -5.22
C SER A 107 -13.31 -13.14 -3.93
N ASN A 108 -12.85 -12.66 -2.77
CA ASN A 108 -13.28 -13.11 -1.44
C ASN A 108 -13.14 -14.63 -1.23
N THR A 109 -12.30 -15.31 -2.00
CA THR A 109 -11.94 -16.71 -1.72
C THR A 109 -11.33 -16.78 -0.32
N PRO A 110 -11.78 -17.68 0.58
CA PRO A 110 -11.28 -17.75 1.95
C PRO A 110 -9.76 -17.94 2.03
N ILE A 111 -9.13 -17.26 2.98
CA ILE A 111 -7.69 -17.41 3.26
C ILE A 111 -7.54 -17.68 4.76
N MET A 112 -7.07 -18.88 5.09
CA MET A 112 -7.05 -19.37 6.45
C MET A 112 -5.74 -19.03 7.16
N VAL A 113 -5.83 -18.45 8.36
CA VAL A 113 -4.70 -18.29 9.28
C VAL A 113 -5.12 -18.86 10.63
N ASP A 114 -4.34 -19.82 11.16
CA ASP A 114 -4.63 -20.48 12.44
C ASP A 114 -6.09 -21.00 12.54
N GLY A 115 -6.63 -21.50 11.43
CA GLY A 115 -7.98 -22.06 11.36
C GLY A 115 -9.12 -21.03 11.20
N LYS A 116 -8.81 -19.73 11.07
CA LYS A 116 -9.80 -18.66 10.83
C LYS A 116 -9.62 -18.04 9.46
N ASP A 117 -10.72 -17.84 8.72
CA ASP A 117 -10.71 -17.03 7.50
C ASP A 117 -10.51 -15.55 7.86
N VAL A 118 -9.56 -14.89 7.21
CA VAL A 118 -9.23 -13.48 7.44
C VAL A 118 -10.07 -12.52 6.61
N MET A 119 -10.73 -12.99 5.54
CA MET A 119 -11.46 -12.13 4.61
C MET A 119 -12.63 -11.35 5.24
N PRO A 120 -13.42 -11.90 6.20
CA PRO A 120 -14.46 -11.13 6.88
C PRO A 120 -13.90 -9.93 7.64
N ASP A 121 -12.78 -10.11 8.35
CA ASP A 121 -12.15 -9.03 9.10
C ASP A 121 -11.61 -7.96 8.13
N VAL A 122 -10.94 -8.37 7.04
CA VAL A 122 -10.45 -7.48 5.96
C VAL A 122 -11.58 -6.59 5.41
N ASN A 123 -12.69 -7.21 5.02
CA ASN A 123 -13.83 -6.49 4.46
C ASN A 123 -14.53 -5.59 5.47
N GLY A 124 -14.57 -6.00 6.75
CA GLY A 124 -15.10 -5.18 7.83
C GLY A 124 -14.37 -3.84 7.96
N VAL A 125 -13.02 -3.86 7.93
CA VAL A 125 -12.24 -2.63 8.01
C VAL A 125 -12.36 -1.80 6.72
N LEU A 126 -12.39 -2.43 5.54
CA LEU A 126 -12.61 -1.71 4.28
C LEU A 126 -13.96 -0.96 4.26
N GLU A 127 -15.03 -1.56 4.80
CA GLU A 127 -16.32 -0.89 4.90
C GLU A 127 -16.30 0.25 5.94
N GLN A 128 -15.63 0.05 7.08
CA GLN A 128 -15.40 1.11 8.07
C GLN A 128 -14.65 2.30 7.45
N MET A 129 -13.58 2.03 6.68
CA MET A 129 -12.81 3.05 5.95
C MET A 129 -13.69 3.79 4.94
N LYS A 130 -14.51 3.08 4.17
CA LYS A 130 -15.43 3.67 3.19
C LYS A 130 -16.42 4.62 3.87
N GLY A 131 -17.06 4.18 4.96
CA GLY A 131 -17.98 5.01 5.75
C GLY A 131 -17.30 6.25 6.33
N PHE A 132 -16.08 6.10 6.85
CA PHE A 132 -15.29 7.24 7.33
C PHE A 132 -14.92 8.22 6.22
N CYS A 133 -14.39 7.72 5.10
CA CYS A 133 -14.02 8.53 3.94
C CYS A 133 -15.23 9.31 3.41
N HIS A 134 -16.41 8.68 3.36
CA HIS A 134 -17.64 9.35 2.96
C HIS A 134 -17.95 10.54 3.87
N ARG A 135 -18.02 10.33 5.19
CA ARG A 135 -18.32 11.40 6.16
C ARG A 135 -17.34 12.56 6.10
N VAL A 136 -16.04 12.27 5.96
CA VAL A 136 -15.00 13.32 5.87
C VAL A 136 -15.13 14.09 4.56
N ARG A 137 -15.23 13.40 3.41
CA ARG A 137 -15.26 14.04 2.08
C ARG A 137 -16.58 14.77 1.80
N SER A 138 -17.71 14.29 2.31
CA SER A 138 -19.00 14.98 2.20
C SER A 138 -19.07 16.21 3.12
N GLY A 139 -18.16 16.31 4.08
CA GLY A 139 -18.15 17.34 5.11
C GLY A 139 -19.19 17.09 6.22
N GLU A 140 -19.80 15.91 6.29
CA GLU A 140 -20.64 15.51 7.44
C GLU A 140 -19.83 15.40 8.72
N TRP A 141 -18.58 14.92 8.62
CA TRP A 141 -17.64 14.95 9.73
C TRP A 141 -17.23 16.38 10.03
N LYS A 142 -17.57 16.84 11.23
CA LYS A 142 -17.26 18.20 11.69
C LYS A 142 -16.13 18.20 12.70
N GLY A 143 -15.24 19.18 12.56
CA GLY A 143 -14.28 19.52 13.60
C GLY A 143 -14.96 20.09 14.86
N PHE A 144 -14.15 20.45 15.85
CA PHE A 144 -14.63 20.89 17.16
C PHE A 144 -15.46 22.18 17.10
N SER A 145 -15.24 23.03 16.10
CA SER A 145 -16.01 24.26 15.86
C SER A 145 -17.22 24.08 14.93
N GLY A 146 -17.50 22.85 14.47
CA GLY A 146 -18.60 22.57 13.55
C GLY A 146 -18.27 22.75 12.06
N LYS A 147 -17.03 23.15 11.72
CA LYS A 147 -16.56 23.26 10.32
C LYS A 147 -16.21 21.90 9.74
N ALA A 148 -16.32 21.76 8.41
CA ALA A 148 -15.88 20.56 7.69
C ALA A 148 -14.34 20.49 7.65
N ILE A 149 -13.80 19.27 7.57
CA ILE A 149 -12.36 19.05 7.45
C ILE A 149 -11.86 19.47 6.06
N THR A 150 -10.78 20.24 6.03
CA THR A 150 -10.11 20.70 4.80
C THR A 150 -8.75 20.05 4.61
N ASP A 151 -8.13 19.61 5.70
CA ASP A 151 -6.76 19.12 5.72
C ASP A 151 -6.67 17.80 6.51
N VAL A 152 -5.97 16.83 5.95
CA VAL A 152 -5.68 15.54 6.58
C VAL A 152 -4.16 15.38 6.69
N VAL A 153 -3.67 15.11 7.89
CA VAL A 153 -2.24 14.94 8.17
C VAL A 153 -1.98 13.50 8.59
N ASN A 154 -1.26 12.74 7.77
CA ASN A 154 -0.76 11.42 8.14
C ASN A 154 0.54 11.57 8.93
N ILE A 155 0.56 11.02 10.15
CA ILE A 155 1.74 10.96 11.02
C ILE A 155 2.16 9.51 11.11
N GLY A 156 3.31 9.17 10.53
CA GLY A 156 3.83 7.80 10.48
C GLY A 156 5.24 7.79 9.90
N ILE A 157 6.00 6.72 10.10
CA ILE A 157 7.35 6.58 9.54
C ILE A 157 7.50 5.27 8.76
N GLY A 158 8.40 5.27 7.78
CA GLY A 158 8.72 4.10 6.96
C GLY A 158 7.51 3.62 6.17
N GLY A 159 7.07 2.38 6.42
CA GLY A 159 5.92 1.77 5.74
C GLY A 159 4.59 2.49 5.99
N SER A 160 4.46 3.18 7.12
CA SER A 160 3.28 4.00 7.46
C SER A 160 3.25 5.38 6.78
N ASP A 161 4.25 5.71 5.95
CA ASP A 161 4.41 7.03 5.33
C ASP A 161 4.64 6.95 3.82
N LEU A 162 5.72 6.28 3.41
CA LEU A 162 6.21 6.29 2.02
C LEU A 162 5.17 5.82 1.01
N GLY A 163 4.41 4.81 1.40
CA GLY A 163 3.40 4.20 0.57
C GLY A 163 2.21 5.13 0.28
N PRO A 164 1.49 5.60 1.32
CA PRO A 164 0.46 6.63 1.19
C PRO A 164 0.93 7.90 0.47
N LEU A 165 2.13 8.40 0.79
CA LEU A 165 2.71 9.57 0.12
C LEU A 165 2.89 9.34 -1.38
N MET A 166 3.55 8.24 -1.76
CA MET A 166 3.80 7.92 -3.18
C MET A 166 2.50 7.77 -3.98
N VAL A 167 1.49 7.08 -3.44
CA VAL A 167 0.22 6.85 -4.15
C VAL A 167 -0.58 8.14 -4.30
N THR A 168 -0.64 8.97 -3.27
CA THR A 168 -1.38 10.25 -3.34
C THR A 168 -0.72 11.25 -4.30
N GLU A 169 0.61 11.24 -4.43
CA GLU A 169 1.33 12.01 -5.44
C GLU A 169 1.08 11.47 -6.86
N ALA A 170 1.19 10.16 -7.07
CA ALA A 170 0.96 9.54 -8.37
C ALA A 170 -0.49 9.70 -8.87
N LEU A 171 -1.46 9.68 -7.95
CA LEU A 171 -2.89 9.79 -8.24
C LEU A 171 -3.46 11.20 -7.98
N LYS A 172 -2.61 12.23 -7.91
CA LYS A 172 -3.04 13.63 -7.69
C LYS A 172 -4.19 14.09 -8.60
N PRO A 173 -4.25 13.73 -9.90
CA PRO A 173 -5.38 14.12 -10.76
C PRO A 173 -6.76 13.61 -10.29
N TYR A 174 -6.79 12.54 -9.49
CA TYR A 174 -8.01 11.92 -8.98
C TYR A 174 -8.45 12.50 -7.62
N SER A 175 -7.73 13.49 -7.06
CA SER A 175 -7.99 14.01 -5.72
C SER A 175 -9.11 15.06 -5.65
N LYS A 176 -9.80 15.37 -6.77
CA LYS A 176 -10.83 16.41 -6.82
C LYS A 176 -11.96 16.13 -5.80
N GLY A 177 -12.35 17.17 -5.07
CA GLY A 177 -13.35 17.07 -4.00
C GLY A 177 -12.87 16.33 -2.75
N GLY A 178 -11.57 16.02 -2.64
CA GLY A 178 -10.95 15.56 -1.40
C GLY A 178 -10.31 16.69 -0.59
N PRO A 179 -9.97 16.42 0.68
CA PRO A 179 -9.19 17.35 1.50
C PRO A 179 -7.74 17.43 0.99
N ASN A 180 -7.03 18.47 1.40
CA ASN A 180 -5.57 18.51 1.27
C ASN A 180 -4.96 17.41 2.13
N VAL A 181 -3.88 16.79 1.64
CA VAL A 181 -3.18 15.73 2.35
C VAL A 181 -1.74 16.14 2.64
N TRP A 182 -1.31 15.87 3.87
CA TRP A 182 0.01 16.21 4.39
C TRP A 182 0.62 14.97 5.04
N PHE A 183 1.94 14.86 4.99
CA PHE A 183 2.68 13.71 5.52
C PHE A 183 3.77 14.22 6.47
N VAL A 184 3.79 13.68 7.69
CA VAL A 184 4.82 13.99 8.70
C VAL A 184 5.42 12.68 9.22
N SER A 185 6.71 12.50 8.97
CA SER A 185 7.41 11.25 9.28
C SER A 185 8.69 11.43 10.07
N ASN A 186 9.54 12.36 9.64
CA ASN A 186 10.78 12.68 10.34
C ASN A 186 10.55 13.15 11.78
N ILE A 187 11.42 12.72 12.70
CA ILE A 187 11.46 13.17 14.10
C ILE A 187 12.10 14.54 14.29
N ASP A 188 12.83 15.03 13.28
CA ASP A 188 13.23 16.43 13.22
C ASP A 188 11.99 17.33 13.31
N GLY A 189 11.89 18.09 14.40
CA GLY A 189 10.76 18.96 14.72
C GLY A 189 10.43 19.98 13.64
N THR A 190 11.38 20.28 12.73
CA THR A 190 11.15 21.10 11.54
C THR A 190 10.00 20.56 10.70
N HIS A 191 9.88 19.24 10.56
CA HIS A 191 8.86 18.62 9.72
C HIS A 191 7.45 18.88 10.26
N MET A 192 7.24 18.67 11.55
CA MET A 192 5.97 18.97 12.20
C MET A 192 5.72 20.48 12.24
N ALA A 193 6.70 21.28 12.66
CA ALA A 193 6.55 22.72 12.82
C ALA A 193 6.15 23.44 11.51
N LYS A 194 6.82 23.14 10.39
CA LYS A 194 6.49 23.75 9.09
C LYS A 194 5.11 23.34 8.56
N THR A 195 4.67 22.14 8.94
CA THR A 195 3.36 21.60 8.52
C THR A 195 2.27 22.29 9.32
N LEU A 196 2.35 22.29 10.66
CA LEU A 196 1.37 22.94 11.54
C LEU A 196 1.26 24.45 11.30
N ALA A 197 2.34 25.12 10.87
CA ALA A 197 2.31 26.54 10.52
C ALA A 197 1.37 26.89 9.35
N GLN A 198 0.97 25.91 8.54
CA GLN A 198 0.08 26.08 7.39
C GLN A 198 -1.36 25.64 7.67
N LEU A 199 -1.63 25.11 8.86
CA LEU A 199 -2.86 24.39 9.18
C LEU A 199 -3.76 25.15 10.15
N ASN A 200 -5.06 24.86 10.09
CA ASN A 200 -6.06 25.37 11.03
C ASN A 200 -6.58 24.23 11.91
N ALA A 201 -6.44 24.38 13.24
CA ALA A 201 -6.88 23.37 14.21
C ALA A 201 -8.38 23.04 14.12
N GLU A 202 -9.21 23.98 13.64
CA GLU A 202 -10.66 23.76 13.46
C GLU A 202 -11.01 22.81 12.31
N THR A 203 -10.14 22.68 11.30
CA THR A 203 -10.43 21.97 10.04
C THR A 203 -9.37 20.92 9.67
N THR A 204 -8.45 20.61 10.59
CA THR A 204 -7.38 19.63 10.37
C THR A 204 -7.68 18.31 11.08
N LEU A 205 -7.64 17.20 10.36
CA LEU A 205 -7.75 15.84 10.89
C LEU A 205 -6.39 15.15 10.86
N PHE A 206 -5.99 14.52 11.96
CA PHE A 206 -4.74 13.77 12.07
C PHE A 206 -5.01 12.26 12.04
N ILE A 207 -4.24 11.55 11.21
CA ILE A 207 -4.21 10.09 11.14
C ILE A 207 -2.89 9.62 11.75
N ILE A 208 -2.96 8.93 12.87
CA ILE A 208 -1.77 8.38 13.54
C ILE A 208 -1.54 6.95 13.07
N ALA A 209 -0.53 6.76 12.23
CA ALA A 209 -0.24 5.49 11.56
C ALA A 209 0.96 4.78 12.22
N SER A 210 0.66 3.90 13.19
CA SER A 210 1.67 3.08 13.86
C SER A 210 1.08 1.74 14.28
N LYS A 211 1.65 0.65 13.78
CA LYS A 211 1.26 -0.73 14.10
C LYS A 211 1.24 -0.98 15.61
N THR A 212 2.36 -0.69 16.28
CA THR A 212 2.49 -0.93 17.71
C THR A 212 1.91 0.20 18.56
N PHE A 213 1.69 1.37 17.95
CA PHE A 213 1.36 2.62 18.63
C PHE A 213 2.39 3.02 19.71
N THR A 214 3.64 2.61 19.50
CA THR A 214 4.78 2.89 20.40
C THR A 214 6.02 3.37 19.65
N THR A 215 5.95 3.50 18.32
CA THR A 215 7.06 4.02 17.51
C THR A 215 7.41 5.42 17.97
N GLN A 216 8.65 5.61 18.45
CA GLN A 216 9.06 6.83 19.12
C GLN A 216 8.80 8.06 18.25
N GLU A 217 9.23 8.03 17.00
CA GLU A 217 9.09 9.14 16.07
C GLU A 217 7.62 9.50 15.81
N THR A 218 6.78 8.49 15.57
CA THR A 218 5.35 8.68 15.31
C THR A 218 4.63 9.23 16.54
N ILE A 219 4.88 8.67 17.74
CA ILE A 219 4.18 9.06 18.96
C ILE A 219 4.61 10.45 19.43
N THR A 220 5.91 10.77 19.38
CA THR A 220 6.37 12.13 19.70
C THR A 220 5.78 13.19 18.75
N ASN A 221 5.69 12.89 17.45
CA ASN A 221 5.00 13.76 16.50
C ASN A 221 3.49 13.86 16.79
N ALA A 222 2.83 12.74 17.10
CA ALA A 222 1.40 12.71 17.43
C ALA A 222 1.09 13.53 18.70
N GLU A 223 1.92 13.41 19.74
CA GLU A 223 1.81 14.21 20.97
C GLU A 223 2.03 15.69 20.68
N THR A 224 3.02 16.05 19.87
CA THR A 224 3.27 17.44 19.42
C THR A 224 2.04 18.02 18.70
N ALA A 225 1.43 17.25 17.79
CA ALA A 225 0.21 17.65 17.09
C ALA A 225 -1.00 17.79 18.04
N LYS A 226 -1.14 16.86 19.00
CA LYS A 226 -2.19 16.90 20.02
C LYS A 226 -2.06 18.12 20.94
N GLU A 227 -0.85 18.44 21.38
CA GLU A 227 -0.60 19.66 22.16
C GLU A 227 -0.93 20.93 21.38
N TRP A 228 -0.50 21.01 20.11
CA TRP A 228 -0.83 22.12 19.23
C TRP A 228 -2.35 22.28 19.07
N PHE A 229 -3.06 21.18 18.85
CA PHE A 229 -4.51 21.15 18.71
C PHE A 229 -5.21 21.61 20.01
N LEU A 230 -4.80 21.09 21.16
CA LEU A 230 -5.42 21.41 22.46
C LEU A 230 -5.21 22.85 22.90
N ARG A 231 -4.14 23.52 22.46
CA ARG A 231 -3.98 24.98 22.68
C ARG A 231 -5.11 25.80 22.03
N ALA A 232 -5.62 25.34 20.89
CA ALA A 232 -6.73 25.98 20.18
C ALA A 232 -8.10 25.50 20.69
N ALA A 233 -8.30 24.17 20.77
CA ALA A 233 -9.59 23.58 21.13
C ALA A 233 -9.94 23.75 22.62
N LYS A 234 -8.94 23.76 23.51
CA LYS A 234 -9.08 23.87 24.98
C LYS A 234 -10.02 22.84 25.62
N ASP A 235 -10.29 21.75 24.92
CA ASP A 235 -11.14 20.65 25.36
C ASP A 235 -10.54 19.32 24.90
N THR A 236 -10.24 18.44 25.85
CA THR A 236 -9.67 17.12 25.58
C THR A 236 -10.66 16.19 24.89
N SER A 237 -11.97 16.40 25.06
CA SER A 237 -13.01 15.61 24.39
C SER A 237 -13.00 15.83 22.86
N ALA A 238 -12.52 17.00 22.42
CA ALA A 238 -12.42 17.35 21.00
C ALA A 238 -11.37 16.53 20.24
N VAL A 239 -10.44 15.85 20.93
CA VAL A 239 -9.42 14.97 20.32
C VAL A 239 -10.09 13.88 19.47
N ALA A 240 -11.19 13.30 19.94
CA ALA A 240 -11.91 12.25 19.22
C ALA A 240 -12.47 12.69 17.85
N LYS A 241 -12.62 14.01 17.61
CA LYS A 241 -13.08 14.57 16.33
C LYS A 241 -11.92 14.88 15.36
N HIS A 242 -10.69 14.94 15.85
CA HIS A 242 -9.53 15.41 15.09
C HIS A 242 -8.38 14.40 15.03
N PHE A 243 -8.47 13.27 15.73
CA PHE A 243 -7.46 12.23 15.73
C PHE A 243 -8.11 10.86 15.50
N VAL A 244 -7.56 10.12 14.53
CA VAL A 244 -7.91 8.73 14.24
C VAL A 244 -6.63 7.89 14.20
N ALA A 245 -6.74 6.58 14.36
CA ALA A 245 -5.57 5.70 14.45
C ALA A 245 -5.62 4.59 13.39
N LEU A 246 -4.47 4.30 12.77
CA LEU A 246 -4.23 3.05 12.05
C LEU A 246 -3.30 2.22 12.93
N SER A 247 -3.82 1.20 13.60
CA SER A 247 -3.07 0.47 14.64
C SER A 247 -3.66 -0.91 14.93
N THR A 248 -2.90 -1.74 15.63
CA THR A 248 -3.35 -3.03 16.18
C THR A 248 -3.45 -2.99 17.71
N ASN A 249 -3.23 -1.83 18.33
CA ASN A 249 -3.06 -1.66 19.78
C ASN A 249 -4.15 -0.76 20.38
N ALA A 250 -5.37 -1.30 20.48
CA ALA A 250 -6.53 -0.58 21.04
C ALA A 250 -6.28 0.05 22.43
N PRO A 251 -5.58 -0.61 23.38
CA PRO A 251 -5.25 0.01 24.66
C PRO A 251 -4.45 1.31 24.51
N LYS A 252 -3.38 1.31 23.71
CA LYS A 252 -2.53 2.50 23.52
C LYS A 252 -3.24 3.61 22.75
N VAL A 253 -4.10 3.27 21.79
CA VAL A 253 -4.94 4.23 21.07
C VAL A 253 -5.91 4.92 22.02
N LYS A 254 -6.55 4.14 22.91
CA LYS A 254 -7.45 4.67 23.94
C LYS A 254 -6.71 5.53 24.96
N ASP A 255 -5.53 5.11 25.43
CA ASP A 255 -4.69 5.89 26.35
C ASP A 255 -4.29 7.25 25.75
N PHE A 256 -4.06 7.30 24.43
CA PHE A 256 -3.81 8.56 23.72
C PHE A 256 -5.05 9.47 23.66
N GLY A 257 -6.25 8.94 23.86
CA GLY A 257 -7.51 9.70 23.85
C GLY A 257 -8.25 9.68 22.51
N ILE A 258 -7.90 8.74 21.61
CA ILE A 258 -8.65 8.49 20.38
C ILE A 258 -9.81 7.53 20.70
N ASP A 259 -10.99 7.82 20.17
CA ASP A 259 -12.12 6.88 20.22
C ASP A 259 -11.75 5.61 19.45
N THR A 260 -11.88 4.44 20.07
CA THR A 260 -11.56 3.16 19.44
C THR A 260 -12.44 2.86 18.22
N ASN A 261 -13.62 3.49 18.10
CA ASN A 261 -14.44 3.43 16.88
C ASN A 261 -13.76 4.14 15.68
N ASN A 262 -12.81 5.02 15.95
CA ASN A 262 -11.96 5.71 14.98
C ASN A 262 -10.57 5.07 14.88
N MET A 263 -10.41 3.83 15.36
CA MET A 263 -9.27 2.98 15.08
C MET A 263 -9.61 2.08 13.89
N PHE A 264 -8.76 2.09 12.87
CA PHE A 264 -8.83 1.19 11.72
C PHE A 264 -7.79 0.10 11.92
N GLU A 265 -8.27 -1.10 12.22
CA GLU A 265 -7.42 -2.22 12.58
C GLU A 265 -6.72 -2.82 11.38
N PHE A 266 -5.52 -3.34 11.62
CA PHE A 266 -4.86 -4.25 10.71
C PHE A 266 -4.17 -5.38 11.45
N TRP A 267 -3.67 -6.37 10.72
CA TRP A 267 -3.15 -7.60 11.33
C TRP A 267 -1.65 -7.77 11.17
N ASP A 268 -1.09 -8.59 12.05
CA ASP A 268 0.33 -8.91 12.09
C ASP A 268 0.89 -9.49 10.78
N VAL A 269 0.01 -10.08 9.96
CA VAL A 269 0.32 -10.61 8.62
C VAL A 269 0.53 -9.53 7.55
N SER A 270 0.27 -8.28 7.90
CA SER A 270 0.52 -7.09 7.07
C SER A 270 1.90 -6.53 7.44
N ILE A 271 2.86 -6.66 6.53
CA ILE A 271 4.20 -6.07 6.70
C ILE A 271 4.07 -4.55 6.51
N PRO A 272 4.71 -3.70 7.35
CA PRO A 272 4.58 -2.25 7.28
C PRO A 272 4.77 -1.64 5.90
N CYS A 273 5.75 -2.13 5.11
CA CYS A 273 6.00 -1.65 3.73
C CYS A 273 4.87 -1.95 2.75
N ILE A 274 3.86 -2.73 3.15
CA ILE A 274 2.75 -3.18 2.31
C ILE A 274 1.39 -2.64 2.82
N ILE A 275 1.41 -1.69 3.79
CA ILE A 275 0.22 -1.03 4.35
C ILE A 275 -0.47 -0.07 3.35
N ILE A 276 0.11 0.14 2.15
CA ILE A 276 -0.52 0.93 1.07
C ILE A 276 -1.96 0.50 0.80
N TYR A 277 -2.19 -0.81 0.77
CA TYR A 277 -3.50 -1.39 0.44
C TYR A 277 -4.58 -1.12 1.50
N TYR A 278 -4.19 -0.66 2.70
CA TYR A 278 -5.10 -0.28 3.78
C TYR A 278 -5.56 1.18 3.73
N SER A 279 -4.94 2.04 2.93
CA SER A 279 -5.18 3.50 3.03
C SER A 279 -5.39 4.19 1.69
N SER A 280 -5.04 3.55 0.57
CA SER A 280 -5.42 4.03 -0.76
C SER A 280 -6.94 3.88 -0.93
N SER A 281 -7.64 4.97 -0.64
CA SER A 281 -9.10 5.08 -0.58
C SER A 281 -9.69 4.85 -1.97
N TRP A 282 -10.37 3.73 -2.16
CA TRP A 282 -11.23 3.50 -3.32
C TRP A 282 -12.57 4.21 -3.07
N CYS A 283 -12.90 5.21 -3.87
CA CYS A 283 -14.23 5.81 -3.88
C CYS A 283 -14.82 5.66 -5.29
N SER A 284 -15.87 4.84 -5.39
CA SER A 284 -16.71 4.65 -6.56
C SER A 284 -17.30 5.99 -6.99
N LEU A 285 -17.16 6.32 -8.28
CA LEU A 285 -17.89 7.42 -8.91
C LEU A 285 -19.29 6.91 -9.28
N ASP A 286 -20.27 7.08 -8.38
CA ASP A 286 -21.68 6.92 -8.75
C ASP A 286 -22.12 8.14 -9.57
N GLY A 287 -22.09 7.97 -10.89
CA GLY A 287 -22.54 8.95 -11.86
C GLY A 287 -24.05 8.99 -12.00
N LYS A 288 -24.69 10.01 -11.42
CA LYS A 288 -25.98 10.53 -11.90
C LYS A 288 -25.96 12.05 -11.87
N HIS A 289 -25.79 12.67 -13.03
CA HIS A 289 -26.64 13.74 -13.59
C HIS A 289 -26.05 14.26 -14.92
N ASN A 290 -26.96 14.53 -15.86
CA ASN A 290 -26.74 14.81 -17.27
C ASN A 290 -25.83 16.01 -17.55
N CYS A 291 -24.83 15.82 -18.42
CA CYS A 291 -24.42 16.84 -19.38
C CYS A 291 -23.85 16.17 -20.63
N SER A 292 -24.42 16.54 -21.78
CA SER A 292 -24.21 15.99 -23.12
C SER A 292 -23.06 16.67 -23.86
N MET A 293 -22.06 15.88 -24.30
CA MET A 293 -21.31 15.93 -25.58
C MET A 293 -19.91 15.27 -25.46
N PRO A 294 -19.33 14.74 -26.57
CA PRO A 294 -18.52 13.53 -26.54
C PRO A 294 -17.04 13.82 -26.30
N LEU A 295 -16.53 13.36 -25.17
CA LEU A 295 -15.11 13.16 -24.94
C LEU A 295 -14.96 11.74 -24.39
N TYR A 296 -14.10 10.95 -25.03
CA TYR A 296 -13.77 9.56 -24.73
C TYR A 296 -13.75 9.30 -23.21
N LYS A 297 -14.84 8.72 -22.70
CA LYS A 297 -14.93 8.23 -21.32
C LYS A 297 -14.35 6.82 -21.29
N ILE A 298 -13.20 6.66 -20.64
CA ILE A 298 -12.78 5.38 -20.08
C ILE A 298 -13.84 5.03 -19.02
N SER A 299 -14.73 4.10 -19.36
CA SER A 299 -15.82 3.64 -18.52
C SER A 299 -15.47 2.24 -18.05
N ILE A 300 -14.87 2.13 -16.86
CA ILE A 300 -14.66 0.87 -16.16
C ILE A 300 -16.04 0.33 -15.80
N THR A 301 -16.53 -0.60 -16.61
CA THR A 301 -17.87 -1.19 -16.50
C THR A 301 -17.71 -2.56 -15.87
N VAL A 302 -18.09 -2.71 -14.60
CA VAL A 302 -18.17 -4.03 -13.96
C VAL A 302 -19.43 -4.73 -14.48
N HIS A 303 -19.25 -5.76 -15.29
CA HIS A 303 -20.32 -6.69 -15.66
C HIS A 303 -20.62 -7.62 -14.48
N CYS A 304 -21.84 -7.52 -13.96
CA CYS A 304 -22.40 -8.46 -13.01
C CYS A 304 -23.15 -9.52 -13.84
N SER A 305 -22.71 -10.79 -13.79
CA SER A 305 -23.52 -11.93 -14.24
C SER A 305 -23.93 -12.72 -13.00
N LEU A 306 -25.22 -13.10 -13.02
CA LEU A 306 -26.09 -13.65 -11.97
C LEU A 306 -25.47 -14.73 -11.06
#